data_AF-A0A521QXB4-F1
#
_entry.id   AF-A0A521QXB4-F1
#
_cell.length_a   1.000
_cell.length_b   1.000
_cell.length_c   1.000
_cell.angle_alpha   90.00
_cell.angle_beta   90.00
_cell.angle_gamma   90.00
#
_symmetry.space_group_name_H-M   'P 1'
#
loop_
_entity.id
_entity.type
_entity.pdbx_description
1 polymer ?
#
loop_
_entity_poly.entity_id
_entity_poly.type
_entity_poly.pdbx_seq_one_letter_code
_entity_poly.pdbx_strand_id
1 'polypeptide(L)'
;MIIFEWLLRALLGGGGALLVWVAWPVSKGAWQAQQADPVVTKLRWDYKVDLGDVRLAIESLDRAIAFDPTATRHMQRSELLAAAALVPTFERTPAQRTEWLERAEADLNFGLGNDPGRGVQWLRLAVIRLGLEGPSQRSIAPLLMSIDTSPMMLPVWQARLQLILDNWQAFTPQQREYVGIYVARTWRLSPNKRWFAAAIRTPLDELFVRYFVRDEPGAQDELTRLLAEKRK
;
A
#
# COMPACT_ATOMS: atom_id res chain seq x y z
N MET A 1 -5.33 8.35 -60.79
CA MET A 1 -4.56 9.07 -59.74
C MET A 1 -5.48 9.75 -58.72
N ILE A 2 -6.53 10.48 -59.14
CA ILE A 2 -7.43 11.23 -58.25
C ILE A 2 -8.21 10.37 -57.24
N ILE A 3 -8.72 9.19 -57.64
CA ILE A 3 -9.51 8.32 -56.74
C ILE A 3 -8.68 7.77 -55.57
N PHE A 4 -7.41 7.43 -55.82
CA PHE A 4 -6.51 6.92 -54.79
C PHE A 4 -6.19 7.99 -53.73
N GLU A 5 -6.07 9.25 -54.14
CA GLU A 5 -5.80 10.38 -53.25
C GLU A 5 -6.99 10.70 -52.32
N TRP A 6 -8.22 10.66 -52.84
CA TRP A 6 -9.43 10.80 -52.03
C TRP A 6 -9.63 9.65 -51.05
N LEU A 7 -9.32 8.43 -51.47
CA LEU A 7 -9.38 7.24 -50.60
C LEU A 7 -8.34 7.33 -49.47
N LEU A 8 -7.13 7.79 -49.77
CA LEU A 8 -6.08 8.01 -48.76
C LEU A 8 -6.47 9.11 -47.75
N ARG A 9 -7.05 10.22 -48.22
CA ARG A 9 -7.55 11.30 -47.35
C ARG A 9 -8.73 10.84 -46.48
N ALA A 10 -9.62 10.01 -47.02
CA ALA A 10 -10.73 9.43 -46.26
C ALA A 10 -10.21 8.44 -45.19
N LEU A 11 -9.20 7.63 -45.51
CA LEU A 11 -8.55 6.72 -44.55
C LEU A 11 -7.79 7.49 -43.46
N LEU A 12 -7.07 8.56 -43.82
CA LEU A 12 -6.37 9.41 -42.85
C LEU A 12 -7.36 10.19 -41.97
N GLY A 13 -8.44 10.74 -42.55
CA GLY A 13 -9.49 11.44 -41.80
C GLY A 13 -10.28 10.51 -40.89
N GLY A 14 -10.68 9.33 -41.38
CA GLY A 14 -11.35 8.30 -40.60
C GLY A 14 -10.44 7.72 -39.50
N GLY A 15 -9.17 7.47 -39.81
CA GLY A 15 -8.16 7.05 -38.84
C GLY A 15 -7.94 8.10 -37.75
N GLY A 16 -7.87 9.38 -38.12
CA GLY A 16 -7.77 10.49 -37.16
C GLY A 16 -8.99 10.59 -36.24
N ALA A 17 -10.21 10.47 -36.79
CA ALA A 17 -11.44 10.47 -35.98
C ALA A 17 -11.50 9.28 -35.01
N LEU A 18 -11.08 8.09 -35.47
CA LEU A 18 -10.99 6.89 -34.63
C LEU A 18 -9.97 7.08 -33.48
N LEU A 19 -8.81 7.66 -33.76
CA LEU A 19 -7.80 7.95 -32.74
C LEU A 19 -8.32 8.93 -31.69
N VAL A 20 -9.00 10.00 -32.09
CA VAL A 20 -9.63 10.94 -31.13
C VAL A 20 -10.68 10.23 -30.30
N TRP A 21 -11.52 9.40 -30.92
CA TRP A 21 -12.57 8.65 -30.23
C TRP A 21 -12.01 7.70 -29.17
N VAL A 22 -10.91 6.98 -29.47
CA VAL A 22 -10.23 6.08 -28.52
C VAL A 22 -9.45 6.87 -27.44
N ALA A 23 -8.79 7.97 -27.80
CA ALA A 23 -7.95 8.74 -26.88
C ALA A 23 -8.76 9.64 -25.93
N TRP A 24 -9.99 10.00 -26.31
CA TRP A 24 -10.86 10.87 -25.53
C TRP A 24 -11.15 10.38 -24.10
N PRO A 25 -11.60 9.14 -23.86
CA PRO A 25 -11.81 8.64 -22.51
C PRO A 25 -10.52 8.63 -21.69
N VAL A 26 -9.39 8.20 -22.27
CA VAL A 26 -8.08 8.19 -21.60
C VAL A 26 -7.67 9.60 -21.16
N SER A 27 -7.86 10.59 -22.03
CA SER A 27 -7.52 11.99 -21.75
C SER A 27 -8.39 12.57 -20.63
N LYS A 28 -9.71 12.29 -20.65
CA LYS A 28 -10.61 12.67 -19.56
C LYS A 28 -10.25 11.98 -18.25
N GLY A 29 -9.93 10.70 -18.30
CA GLY A 29 -9.49 9.93 -17.15
C GLY A 29 -8.22 10.51 -16.52
N ALA A 30 -7.23 10.86 -17.34
CA ALA A 30 -6.00 11.48 -16.87
C ALA A 30 -6.25 12.85 -16.23
N TRP A 31 -7.10 13.69 -16.84
CA TRP A 31 -7.49 14.99 -16.28
C TRP A 31 -8.17 14.86 -14.91
N GLN A 32 -9.06 13.88 -14.74
CA GLN A 32 -9.73 13.64 -13.46
C GLN A 32 -8.73 13.10 -12.42
N ALA A 33 -7.85 12.18 -12.80
CA ALA A 33 -6.83 11.64 -11.90
C ALA A 33 -5.89 12.73 -11.36
N GLN A 34 -5.48 13.70 -12.19
CA GLN A 34 -4.60 14.80 -11.78
C GLN A 34 -5.14 15.66 -10.64
N GLN A 35 -6.46 15.76 -10.48
CA GLN A 35 -7.06 16.51 -9.38
C GLN A 35 -6.82 15.84 -8.01
N ALA A 36 -6.54 14.53 -7.98
CA ALA A 36 -6.24 13.79 -6.76
C ALA A 36 -4.74 13.84 -6.38
N ASP A 37 -3.84 14.14 -7.32
CA ASP A 37 -2.39 14.08 -7.12
C ASP A 37 -1.86 14.94 -5.96
N PRO A 38 -2.34 16.18 -5.73
CA PRO A 38 -1.89 16.98 -4.60
C PRO A 38 -2.18 16.31 -3.26
N VAL A 39 -3.35 15.70 -3.12
CA VAL A 39 -3.79 15.04 -1.88
C VAL A 39 -3.00 13.75 -1.65
N VAL A 40 -2.85 12.92 -2.69
CA VAL A 40 -2.00 11.71 -2.64
C VAL A 40 -0.56 12.07 -2.27
N THR A 41 -0.01 13.12 -2.87
CA THR A 41 1.35 13.58 -2.58
C THR A 41 1.46 14.02 -1.12
N LYS A 42 0.53 14.85 -0.63
CA LYS A 42 0.52 15.28 0.78
C LYS A 42 0.50 14.09 1.74
N LEU A 43 -0.34 13.08 1.49
CA LEU A 43 -0.40 11.88 2.32
C LEU A 43 0.92 11.10 2.35
N ARG A 44 1.61 10.97 1.20
CA ARG A 44 2.89 10.25 1.11
C ARG A 44 4.03 10.94 1.85
N TRP A 45 3.99 12.26 1.92
CA TRP A 45 4.99 13.08 2.62
C TRP A 45 4.58 13.42 4.06
N ASP A 46 3.55 12.75 4.58
CA ASP A 46 3.03 12.96 5.94
C ASP A 46 2.65 14.43 6.22
N TYR A 47 2.21 15.15 5.19
CA TYR A 47 1.65 16.47 5.34
C TYR A 47 0.22 16.41 5.86
N LYS A 48 -0.18 17.46 6.58
CA LYS A 48 -1.55 17.60 7.07
C LYS A 48 -2.52 17.67 5.89
N VAL A 49 -3.49 16.77 5.89
CA VAL A 49 -4.62 16.70 4.96
C VAL A 49 -5.89 16.58 5.80
N ASP A 50 -7.00 17.16 5.36
CA ASP A 50 -8.31 16.93 5.97
C ASP A 50 -9.12 15.86 5.23
N LEU A 51 -10.12 15.29 5.91
CA LEU A 51 -10.95 14.24 5.32
C LEU A 51 -11.77 14.73 4.11
N GLY A 52 -12.11 16.03 4.04
CA GLY A 52 -12.82 16.61 2.92
C GLY A 52 -11.99 16.59 1.64
N ASP A 53 -10.73 17.02 1.72
CA ASP A 53 -9.73 16.93 0.65
C ASP A 53 -9.58 15.48 0.16
N VAL A 54 -9.48 14.51 1.09
CA VAL A 54 -9.38 13.09 0.75
C VAL A 54 -10.63 12.61 0.00
N ARG A 55 -11.83 13.00 0.44
CA ARG A 55 -13.09 12.62 -0.21
C ARG A 55 -13.21 13.19 -1.63
N LEU A 56 -12.85 14.45 -1.84
CA LEU A 56 -12.85 15.06 -3.17
C LEU A 56 -11.86 14.36 -4.11
N ALA A 57 -10.69 13.98 -3.58
CA ALA A 57 -9.71 13.21 -4.34
C ALA A 57 -10.22 11.79 -4.69
N ILE A 58 -10.93 11.12 -3.78
CA ILE A 58 -11.59 9.83 -4.06
C ILE A 58 -12.63 9.99 -5.18
N GLU A 59 -13.51 10.99 -5.10
CA GLU A 59 -14.52 11.25 -6.13
C GLU A 59 -13.89 11.53 -7.50
N SER A 60 -12.74 12.20 -7.51
CA SER A 60 -12.02 12.44 -8.76
C SER A 60 -11.45 11.17 -9.36
N LEU A 61 -10.92 10.26 -8.53
CA LEU A 61 -10.48 8.94 -8.99
C LEU A 61 -11.66 8.04 -9.38
N ASP A 62 -12.82 8.15 -8.73
CA ASP A 62 -14.04 7.44 -9.14
C ASP A 62 -14.42 7.85 -10.58
N ARG A 63 -14.39 9.15 -10.90
CA ARG A 63 -14.60 9.64 -12.28
C ARG A 63 -13.50 9.17 -13.23
N ALA A 64 -12.24 9.21 -12.81
CA ALA A 64 -11.12 8.78 -13.64
C ALA A 64 -11.19 7.29 -14.02
N ILE A 65 -11.56 6.44 -13.06
CA ILE A 65 -11.73 4.99 -13.25
C ILE A 65 -12.92 4.71 -14.19
N ALA A 66 -14.02 5.46 -14.05
CA ALA A 66 -15.17 5.31 -14.94
C ALA A 66 -14.83 5.61 -16.42
N PHE A 67 -13.86 6.49 -16.68
CA PHE A 67 -13.38 6.75 -18.03
C PHE A 67 -12.35 5.74 -18.53
N ASP A 68 -11.40 5.34 -17.68
CA ASP A 68 -10.34 4.41 -18.07
C ASP A 68 -9.80 3.66 -16.81
N PRO A 69 -10.21 2.39 -16.62
CA PRO A 69 -9.99 1.63 -15.38
C PRO A 69 -8.60 0.96 -15.36
N THR A 70 -7.55 1.75 -15.18
CA THR A 70 -6.17 1.22 -15.09
C THR A 70 -5.83 0.74 -13.68
N ALA A 71 -4.94 -0.25 -13.60
CA ALA A 71 -4.41 -0.77 -12.33
C ALA A 71 -3.89 0.34 -11.40
N THR A 72 -3.14 1.30 -11.97
CA THR A 72 -2.58 2.43 -11.22
C THR A 72 -3.65 3.32 -10.58
N ARG A 73 -4.76 3.59 -11.27
CA ARG A 73 -5.84 4.42 -10.72
C ARG A 73 -6.56 3.74 -9.57
N HIS A 74 -6.83 2.44 -9.69
CA HIS A 74 -7.36 1.65 -8.59
C HIS A 74 -6.40 1.66 -7.39
N MET A 75 -5.10 1.43 -7.61
CA MET A 75 -4.10 1.50 -6.53
C MET A 75 -4.02 2.89 -5.87
N GLN A 76 -4.13 3.97 -6.64
CA GLN A 76 -4.19 5.34 -6.08
C GLN A 76 -5.47 5.54 -5.25
N ARG A 77 -6.63 5.08 -5.75
CA ARG A 77 -7.89 5.20 -5.00
C ARG A 77 -7.86 4.40 -3.71
N SER A 78 -7.29 3.20 -3.72
CA SER A 78 -7.08 2.40 -2.51
C SER A 78 -6.23 3.13 -1.45
N GLU A 79 -5.28 3.98 -1.86
CA GLU A 79 -4.44 4.75 -0.94
C GLU A 79 -5.27 5.78 -0.18
N LEU A 80 -6.12 6.51 -0.91
CA LEU A 80 -7.00 7.52 -0.34
C LEU A 80 -8.08 6.88 0.54
N LEU A 81 -8.69 5.77 0.11
CA LEU A 81 -9.67 5.04 0.88
C LEU A 81 -9.08 4.47 2.18
N ALA A 82 -7.88 3.88 2.11
CA ALA A 82 -7.18 3.40 3.30
C ALA A 82 -6.81 4.56 4.25
N ALA A 83 -6.37 5.70 3.72
CA ALA A 83 -6.10 6.88 4.53
C ALA A 83 -7.39 7.40 5.21
N ALA A 84 -8.48 7.54 4.45
CA ALA A 84 -9.79 7.92 4.98
C ALA A 84 -10.25 6.99 6.11
N ALA A 85 -9.97 5.68 5.99
CA ALA A 85 -10.40 4.65 6.94
C ALA A 85 -9.46 4.38 8.13
N LEU A 86 -8.19 4.76 8.06
CA LEU A 86 -7.19 4.38 9.07
C LEU A 86 -6.49 5.56 9.75
N VAL A 87 -6.46 6.76 9.15
CA VAL A 87 -5.86 7.94 9.80
C VAL A 87 -6.63 8.28 11.08
N PRO A 88 -6.02 8.28 12.28
CA PRO A 88 -6.74 8.41 13.54
C PRO A 88 -7.45 9.76 13.74
N THR A 89 -6.96 10.82 13.09
CA THR A 89 -7.48 12.18 13.23
C THR A 89 -8.72 12.45 12.37
N PHE A 90 -9.14 11.51 11.54
CA PHE A 90 -10.33 11.65 10.70
C PHE A 90 -11.56 11.10 11.40
N GLU A 91 -12.58 11.94 11.55
CA GLU A 91 -13.87 11.55 12.09
C GLU A 91 -14.65 10.72 11.06
N ARG A 92 -15.02 9.49 11.44
CA ARG A 92 -15.77 8.54 10.61
C ARG A 92 -16.55 7.57 11.47
N THR A 93 -17.66 7.06 10.94
CA THR A 93 -18.39 5.98 11.59
C THR A 93 -17.72 4.63 11.35
N PRO A 94 -17.98 3.61 12.21
CA PRO A 94 -17.53 2.25 11.95
C PRO A 94 -17.98 1.70 10.59
N ALA A 95 -19.20 2.02 10.16
CA ALA A 95 -19.74 1.60 8.86
C ALA A 95 -18.95 2.23 7.70
N GLN A 96 -18.67 3.54 7.75
CA GLN A 96 -17.84 4.22 6.75
C GLN A 96 -16.43 3.64 6.69
N ARG A 97 -15.84 3.37 7.86
CA ARG A 97 -14.52 2.72 7.93
C ARG A 97 -14.54 1.38 7.18
N THR A 98 -15.52 0.51 7.46
CA THR A 98 -15.62 -0.80 6.81
C THR A 98 -15.84 -0.66 5.30
N GLU A 99 -16.78 0.18 4.87
CA GLU A 99 -17.06 0.42 3.44
C GLU A 99 -15.80 0.89 2.69
N TRP A 100 -15.06 1.85 3.24
CA TRP A 100 -13.84 2.35 2.60
C TRP A 100 -12.75 1.29 2.55
N LEU A 101 -12.60 0.46 3.59
CA LEU A 101 -11.64 -0.64 3.58
C LEU A 101 -12.01 -1.73 2.57
N GLU A 102 -13.28 -2.09 2.44
CA GLU A 102 -13.74 -3.06 1.44
C GLU A 102 -13.52 -2.55 0.01
N ARG A 103 -13.83 -1.27 -0.25
CA ARG A 103 -13.52 -0.63 -1.54
C ARG A 103 -12.02 -0.60 -1.82
N ALA A 104 -11.20 -0.30 -0.81
CA ALA A 104 -9.74 -0.29 -0.94
C ALA A 104 -9.18 -1.69 -1.20
N GLU A 105 -9.74 -2.72 -0.56
CA GLU A 105 -9.39 -4.12 -0.82
C GLU A 105 -9.71 -4.50 -2.27
N ALA A 106 -10.92 -4.19 -2.76
CA ALA A 106 -11.31 -4.47 -4.13
C ALA A 106 -10.38 -3.80 -5.15
N ASP A 107 -10.01 -2.54 -4.91
CA ASP A 107 -9.07 -1.80 -5.74
C ASP A 107 -7.67 -2.41 -5.76
N LEU A 108 -7.18 -2.86 -4.61
CA LEU A 108 -5.88 -3.52 -4.53
C LEU A 108 -5.90 -4.88 -5.20
N ASN A 109 -6.97 -5.67 -5.05
CA ASN A 109 -7.10 -6.94 -5.77
C ASN A 109 -7.10 -6.73 -7.28
N PHE A 110 -7.85 -5.74 -7.78
CA PHE A 110 -7.85 -5.38 -9.20
C PHE A 110 -6.46 -4.93 -9.65
N GLY A 111 -5.87 -3.98 -8.93
CA GLY A 111 -4.56 -3.42 -9.27
C GLY A 111 -3.47 -4.50 -9.29
N LEU A 112 -3.33 -5.25 -8.21
CA LEU A 112 -2.27 -6.25 -8.03
C LEU A 112 -2.45 -7.46 -8.95
N GLY A 113 -3.68 -7.79 -9.34
CA GLY A 113 -3.94 -8.81 -10.36
C GLY A 113 -3.40 -8.42 -11.74
N ASN A 114 -3.32 -7.12 -12.04
CA ASN A 114 -2.82 -6.60 -13.32
C ASN A 114 -1.35 -6.13 -13.24
N ASP A 115 -0.86 -5.78 -12.05
CA ASP A 115 0.50 -5.30 -11.80
C ASP A 115 1.01 -5.80 -10.43
N PRO A 116 1.46 -7.08 -10.35
CA PRO A 116 1.81 -7.73 -9.09
C PRO A 116 3.17 -7.30 -8.52
N GLY A 117 4.00 -6.57 -9.28
CA GLY A 117 5.36 -6.16 -8.88
C GLY A 117 5.42 -5.03 -7.84
N ARG A 118 4.38 -4.89 -7.01
CA ARG A 118 4.06 -3.69 -6.23
C ARG A 118 4.04 -3.97 -4.72
N GLY A 119 5.22 -4.08 -4.13
CA GLY A 119 5.35 -4.52 -2.74
C GLY A 119 4.76 -3.59 -1.66
N VAL A 120 4.70 -2.27 -1.89
CA VAL A 120 3.99 -1.34 -0.99
C VAL A 120 2.49 -1.58 -1.01
N GLN A 121 1.94 -1.87 -2.19
CA GLN A 121 0.52 -2.12 -2.39
C GLN A 121 0.11 -3.48 -1.82
N TRP A 122 0.97 -4.51 -1.96
CA TRP A 122 0.82 -5.76 -1.21
C TRP A 122 0.79 -5.53 0.30
N LEU A 123 1.68 -4.67 0.82
CA LEU A 123 1.66 -4.34 2.25
C LEU A 123 0.37 -3.65 2.67
N ARG A 124 -0.11 -2.69 1.87
CA ARG A 124 -1.38 -2.00 2.11
C ARG A 124 -2.55 -2.99 2.15
N LEU A 125 -2.56 -3.98 1.26
CA LEU A 125 -3.58 -5.02 1.25
C LEU A 125 -3.55 -5.84 2.55
N ALA A 126 -2.37 -6.14 3.07
CA ALA A 126 -2.21 -6.80 4.37
C ALA A 126 -2.78 -5.97 5.52
N VAL A 127 -2.50 -4.66 5.55
CA VAL A 127 -3.07 -3.74 6.55
C VAL A 127 -4.59 -3.69 6.47
N ILE A 128 -5.15 -3.57 5.27
CA ILE A 128 -6.61 -3.48 5.06
C ILE A 128 -7.29 -4.76 5.54
N ARG A 129 -6.78 -5.93 5.15
CA ARG A 129 -7.36 -7.22 5.55
C ARG A 129 -7.22 -7.48 7.05
N LEU A 130 -6.10 -7.08 7.66
CA LEU A 130 -5.96 -7.10 9.11
C LEU A 130 -7.01 -6.18 9.77
N GLY A 131 -7.28 -5.01 9.20
CA GLY A 131 -8.26 -4.05 9.71
C GLY A 131 -9.72 -4.48 9.55
N LEU A 132 -10.02 -5.34 8.57
CA LEU A 132 -11.35 -5.90 8.30
C LEU A 132 -11.63 -7.18 9.08
N GLU A 133 -10.67 -8.11 9.09
CA GLU A 133 -10.88 -9.49 9.56
C GLU A 133 -10.07 -9.84 10.81
N GLY A 134 -9.11 -9.00 11.19
CA GLY A 134 -8.13 -9.33 12.22
C GLY A 134 -7.02 -10.27 11.70
N PRO A 135 -6.21 -10.84 12.62
CA PRO A 135 -5.11 -11.73 12.27
C PRO A 135 -5.60 -12.98 11.54
N SER A 136 -5.17 -13.18 10.29
CA SER A 136 -5.64 -14.30 9.46
C SER A 136 -4.67 -14.64 8.33
N GLN A 137 -4.87 -15.79 7.68
CA GLN A 137 -4.10 -16.13 6.47
C GLN A 137 -4.36 -15.14 5.32
N ARG A 138 -5.53 -14.46 5.30
CA ARG A 138 -5.86 -13.46 4.28
C ARG A 138 -5.04 -12.18 4.44
N SER A 139 -4.69 -11.78 5.67
CA SER A 139 -3.79 -10.65 5.94
C SER A 139 -2.31 -11.04 5.89
N ILE A 140 -1.96 -12.31 6.17
CA ILE A 140 -0.58 -12.84 6.05
C ILE A 140 -0.13 -12.97 4.60
N ALA A 141 -0.92 -13.58 3.72
CA ALA A 141 -0.53 -13.81 2.33
C ALA A 141 -0.01 -12.55 1.60
N PRO A 142 -0.71 -11.41 1.63
CA PRO A 142 -0.22 -10.17 1.03
C PRO A 142 1.00 -9.56 1.76
N LEU A 143 1.15 -9.78 3.06
CA LEU A 143 2.36 -9.39 3.79
C LEU A 143 3.59 -10.16 3.28
N LEU A 144 3.47 -11.47 3.08
CA LEU A 144 4.53 -12.29 2.52
C LEU A 144 4.86 -11.86 1.08
N MET A 145 3.84 -11.64 0.24
CA MET A 145 4.04 -11.08 -1.11
C MET A 145 4.76 -9.73 -1.11
N SER A 146 4.48 -8.87 -0.13
CA SER A 146 5.20 -7.61 0.04
C SER A 146 6.70 -7.83 0.27
N ILE A 147 7.04 -8.77 1.15
CA ILE A 147 8.41 -9.15 1.46
C ILE A 147 9.08 -9.75 0.23
N ASP A 148 8.45 -10.68 -0.47
CA ASP A 148 9.01 -11.31 -1.67
C ASP A 148 9.26 -10.30 -2.79
N THR A 149 8.34 -9.35 -2.99
CA THR A 149 8.41 -8.39 -4.09
C THR A 149 9.39 -7.25 -3.83
N SER A 150 9.58 -6.84 -2.57
CA SER A 150 10.40 -5.67 -2.23
C SER A 150 11.04 -5.79 -0.83
N PRO A 151 11.88 -6.80 -0.59
CA PRO A 151 12.32 -7.14 0.77
C PRO A 151 13.15 -6.03 1.41
N MET A 152 13.93 -5.28 0.61
CA MET A 152 14.90 -4.30 1.10
C MET A 152 14.38 -2.84 1.11
N MET A 153 13.07 -2.63 0.97
CA MET A 153 12.50 -1.29 0.98
C MET A 153 12.41 -0.74 2.41
N LEU A 154 13.42 0.06 2.80
CA LEU A 154 13.57 0.65 4.15
C LEU A 154 12.30 1.32 4.70
N PRO A 155 11.58 2.19 3.92
CA PRO A 155 10.44 2.94 4.47
C PRO A 155 9.30 2.06 4.99
N VAL A 156 9.21 0.80 4.56
CA VAL A 156 8.11 -0.10 4.94
C VAL A 156 8.51 -1.17 5.96
N TRP A 157 9.78 -1.22 6.38
CA TRP A 157 10.26 -2.23 7.34
C TRP A 157 9.54 -2.17 8.68
N GLN A 158 9.33 -0.97 9.22
CA GLN A 158 8.59 -0.81 10.47
C GLN A 158 7.15 -1.33 10.36
N ALA A 159 6.43 -0.94 9.30
CA ALA A 159 5.06 -1.37 9.06
C ALA A 159 4.97 -2.90 8.87
N ARG A 160 5.93 -3.50 8.17
CA ARG A 160 6.02 -4.97 8.06
C ARG A 160 6.26 -5.64 9.40
N LEU A 161 7.17 -5.13 10.23
CA LEU A 161 7.41 -5.71 11.55
C LEU A 161 6.15 -5.60 12.43
N GLN A 162 5.45 -4.46 12.40
CA GLN A 162 4.18 -4.32 13.10
C GLN A 162 3.14 -5.35 12.64
N LEU A 163 2.98 -5.55 11.33
CA LEU A 163 2.07 -6.57 10.81
C LEU A 163 2.50 -8.00 11.13
N ILE A 164 3.80 -8.30 11.15
CA ILE A 164 4.33 -9.60 11.58
C ILE A 164 3.93 -9.87 13.03
N LEU A 165 4.11 -8.88 13.90
CA LEU A 165 3.75 -8.96 15.31
C LEU A 165 2.22 -9.12 15.49
N ASP A 166 1.42 -8.31 14.79
CA ASP A 166 -0.04 -8.38 14.82
C ASP A 166 -0.58 -9.73 14.33
N ASN A 167 0.09 -10.35 13.35
CA ASN A 167 -0.33 -11.62 12.77
C ASN A 167 0.34 -12.85 13.40
N TRP A 168 1.18 -12.69 14.44
CA TRP A 168 2.09 -13.73 14.90
C TRP A 168 1.41 -15.09 15.14
N GLN A 169 0.26 -15.07 15.80
CA GLN A 169 -0.50 -16.27 16.15
C GLN A 169 -1.09 -16.98 14.92
N ALA A 170 -1.39 -16.25 13.85
CA ALA A 170 -2.01 -16.78 12.64
C ALA A 170 -1.00 -17.41 11.66
N PHE A 171 0.32 -17.17 11.82
CA PHE A 171 1.34 -17.78 10.96
C PHE A 171 1.50 -19.28 11.19
N THR A 172 1.70 -20.01 10.09
CA THR A 172 2.12 -21.42 10.13
C THR A 172 3.60 -21.54 10.55
N PRO A 173 4.06 -22.69 11.07
CA PRO A 173 5.45 -22.88 11.45
C PRO A 173 6.47 -22.50 10.37
N GLN A 174 6.20 -22.86 9.11
CA GLN A 174 7.07 -22.53 7.97
C GLN A 174 7.11 -21.03 7.70
N GLN A 175 5.96 -20.35 7.78
CA GLN A 175 5.93 -18.90 7.60
C GLN A 175 6.65 -18.18 8.76
N ARG A 176 6.56 -18.72 9.98
CA ARG A 176 7.28 -18.19 11.15
C ARG A 176 8.79 -18.23 10.98
N GLU A 177 9.32 -19.31 10.41
CA GLU A 177 10.73 -19.43 10.07
C GLU A 177 11.14 -18.39 9.02
N TYR A 178 10.36 -18.28 7.94
CA TYR A 178 10.60 -17.31 6.88
C TYR A 178 10.62 -15.86 7.39
N VAL A 179 9.61 -15.44 8.15
CA VAL A 179 9.58 -14.08 8.71
C VAL A 179 10.67 -13.87 9.76
N GLY A 180 11.06 -14.92 10.48
CA GLY A 180 12.19 -14.88 11.40
C GLY A 180 13.51 -14.52 10.71
N ILE A 181 13.81 -15.18 9.59
CA ILE A 181 14.98 -14.88 8.75
C ILE A 181 14.90 -13.44 8.24
N TYR A 182 13.72 -12.98 7.83
CA TYR A 182 13.52 -11.61 7.39
C TYR A 182 13.78 -10.58 8.51
N VAL A 183 13.29 -10.84 9.74
CA VAL A 183 13.50 -9.96 10.90
C VAL A 183 14.98 -9.88 11.27
N ALA A 184 15.68 -11.01 11.35
CA ALA A 184 17.13 -11.03 11.62
C ALA A 184 17.93 -10.31 10.51
N ARG A 185 17.57 -10.51 9.25
CA ARG A 185 18.21 -9.84 8.12
C ARG A 185 18.00 -8.32 8.15
N THR A 186 16.79 -7.87 8.41
CA THR A 186 16.51 -6.42 8.52
C THR A 186 17.19 -5.81 9.75
N TRP A 187 17.38 -6.57 10.83
CA TRP A 187 18.19 -6.13 11.97
C TRP A 187 19.64 -5.87 11.56
N ARG A 188 20.29 -6.83 10.90
CA ARG A 188 21.68 -6.72 10.42
C ARG A 188 21.89 -5.54 9.48
N LEU A 189 20.96 -5.36 8.55
CA LEU A 189 21.08 -4.38 7.46
C LEU A 189 20.60 -2.99 7.85
N SER A 190 19.89 -2.82 8.97
CA SER A 190 19.31 -1.54 9.33
C SER A 190 20.38 -0.55 9.81
N PRO A 191 20.55 0.61 9.12
CA PRO A 191 21.45 1.65 9.59
C PRO A 191 20.91 2.37 10.84
N ASN A 192 19.59 2.29 11.08
CA ASN A 192 18.95 2.88 12.24
C ASN A 192 17.97 1.86 12.86
N LYS A 193 18.29 1.33 14.04
CA LYS A 193 17.47 0.30 14.69
C LYS A 193 16.33 0.84 15.56
N ARG A 194 16.17 2.17 15.69
CA ARG A 194 15.11 2.77 16.52
C ARG A 194 13.70 2.33 16.10
N TRP A 195 13.49 2.04 14.82
CA TRP A 195 12.19 1.58 14.34
C TRP A 195 11.79 0.18 14.86
N PHE A 196 12.76 -0.67 15.25
CA PHE A 196 12.44 -1.94 15.93
C PHE A 196 11.77 -1.67 17.28
N ALA A 197 12.37 -0.78 18.08
CA ALA A 197 11.77 -0.37 19.35
C ALA A 197 10.43 0.34 19.13
N ALA A 198 10.28 1.16 18.08
CA ALA A 198 9.02 1.80 17.73
C ALA A 198 7.90 0.79 17.42
N ALA A 199 8.21 -0.32 16.75
CA ALA A 199 7.25 -1.37 16.40
C ALA A 199 6.76 -2.20 17.61
N ILE A 200 7.61 -2.37 18.64
CA ILE A 200 7.29 -3.11 19.86
C ILE A 200 6.28 -2.31 20.71
N ARG A 201 5.09 -2.88 20.95
CA ARG A 201 4.02 -2.28 21.76
C ARG A 201 3.71 -3.08 23.03
N THR A 202 3.99 -4.38 23.03
CA THR A 202 3.71 -5.28 24.16
C THR A 202 4.97 -6.03 24.61
N PRO A 203 5.00 -6.58 25.84
CA PRO A 203 6.07 -7.47 26.26
C PRO A 203 6.22 -8.71 25.37
N LEU A 204 5.12 -9.20 24.78
CA LEU A 204 5.17 -10.33 23.85
C LEU A 204 5.90 -9.96 22.56
N ASP A 205 5.69 -8.74 22.04
CA ASP A 205 6.43 -8.24 20.87
C ASP A 205 7.93 -8.15 21.16
N GLU A 206 8.31 -7.72 22.36
CA GLU A 206 9.70 -7.66 22.78
C GLU A 206 10.33 -9.06 22.79
N LEU A 207 9.66 -10.04 23.41
CA LEU A 207 10.13 -11.43 23.44
C LEU A 207 10.29 -12.01 22.02
N PHE A 208 9.34 -11.72 21.14
CA PHE A 208 9.42 -12.10 19.73
C PHE A 208 10.67 -11.54 19.07
N VAL A 209 10.88 -10.22 19.13
CA VAL A 209 12.02 -9.58 18.46
C VAL A 209 13.32 -10.11 19.05
N ARG A 210 13.43 -10.22 20.39
CA ARG A 210 14.59 -10.79 21.07
C ARG A 210 14.91 -12.20 20.61
N TYR A 211 13.90 -13.05 20.43
CA TYR A 211 14.08 -14.43 20.00
C TYR A 211 14.73 -14.50 18.61
N PHE A 212 14.28 -13.67 17.67
CA PHE A 212 14.78 -13.70 16.28
C PHE A 212 16.12 -13.02 16.07
N VAL A 213 16.50 -12.08 16.94
CA VAL A 213 17.81 -11.42 16.89
C VAL A 213 18.80 -11.98 17.91
N ARG A 214 18.49 -13.11 18.57
CA ARG A 214 19.33 -13.66 19.67
C ARG A 214 20.75 -14.03 19.23
N ASP A 215 20.89 -14.47 17.98
CA ASP A 215 22.17 -14.91 17.42
C ASP A 215 22.95 -13.74 16.80
N GLU A 216 22.39 -12.52 16.84
CA GLU A 216 23.03 -11.31 16.35
C GLU A 216 23.96 -10.70 17.41
N PRO A 217 25.25 -10.46 17.10
CA PRO A 217 26.21 -9.91 18.07
C PRO A 217 25.74 -8.57 18.65
N GLY A 218 25.70 -8.47 19.98
CA GLY A 218 25.32 -7.25 20.70
C GLY A 218 23.84 -6.84 20.58
N ALA A 219 23.00 -7.64 19.92
CA ALA A 219 21.63 -7.22 19.63
C ALA A 219 20.74 -7.11 20.88
N GLN A 220 20.96 -7.96 21.88
CA GLN A 220 20.19 -7.91 23.13
C GLN A 220 20.45 -6.63 23.92
N ASP A 221 21.71 -6.18 23.98
CA ASP A 221 22.10 -4.94 24.65
C ASP A 221 21.61 -3.73 23.87
N GLU A 222 21.79 -3.74 22.54
CA GLU A 222 21.31 -2.67 21.66
C GLU A 222 19.79 -2.50 21.75
N LEU A 223 19.02 -3.60 21.70
CA LEU A 223 17.56 -3.55 21.85
C LEU A 223 17.14 -3.02 23.22
N THR A 224 17.83 -3.44 24.30
CA THR A 224 17.56 -2.96 25.66
C THR A 224 17.79 -1.45 25.77
N ARG A 225 18.89 -0.94 25.19
CA ARG A 225 19.17 0.49 25.13
C ARG A 225 18.07 1.24 24.36
N LEU A 226 17.68 0.76 23.17
CA LEU A 226 16.68 1.41 22.34
C LEU A 226 15.29 1.46 23.01
N LEU A 227 14.91 0.40 23.72
CA LEU A 227 13.66 0.36 24.48
C LEU A 227 13.70 1.29 25.69
N ALA A 228 14.84 1.42 26.37
CA ALA A 228 15.02 2.39 27.44
C ALA A 228 14.96 3.83 26.93
N GLU A 229 15.53 4.12 25.77
CA GLU A 229 15.43 5.43 25.09
C GLU A 229 13.98 5.77 24.72
N LYS A 230 13.20 4.82 24.21
CA LYS A 230 11.79 5.03 23.85
C LYS A 230 10.89 5.35 25.05
N ARG A 231 11.25 4.87 26.25
CA ARG A 231 10.46 5.07 27.49
C ARG A 231 10.73 6.41 28.17
N LYS A 232 11.80 7.12 27.76
CA LYS A 232 12.12 8.47 28.23
C LYS A 232 11.36 9.51 27.40
#